data_AF-A0A0E2BJN0-F1
#
_entry.id   AF-A0A0E2BJN0-F1
#
_cell.length_a   1.000
_cell.length_b   1.000
_cell.length_c   1.000
_cell.angle_alpha   90.00
_cell.angle_beta   90.00
_cell.angle_gamma   90.00
#
_symmetry.space_group_name_H-M   'P 1'
#
loop_
_entity.id
_entity.type
_entity.pdbx_description
1 polymer ?
#
loop_
_entity_poly.entity_id
_entity_poly.type
_entity_poly.pdbx_seq_one_letter_code
_entity_poly.pdbx_strand_id
1 'polypeptide(L)'
;MRKDSRKYLGFVLIVLLVTSCDLFKKVDPDFRDDIIDGPTDFPFDPNKLPVIGVTTEEDLKKMYPPPSGRWTYKKPIPKEIMGKKFNMDRIIFYENLQKEKISGPGKSGYFGKDYLHFDVFIEKGVVAQYLVSQIVRKNWKEDWVPGPYDQPIPGLKNKEAWPDARTDSDCYWLQRRDRLQYFQSDGHRKPCPYWEAVPAWEK
;
A
#
# COMPACT_ATOMS: atom_id res chain seq x y z
N MET A 1 22.28 6.74 -48.43
CA MET A 1 22.16 6.29 -47.02
C MET A 1 21.58 7.39 -46.13
N ARG A 2 20.29 7.74 -46.24
CA ARG A 2 19.68 8.85 -45.47
C ARG A 2 18.35 8.49 -44.77
N LYS A 3 17.96 7.20 -44.81
CA LYS A 3 16.65 6.71 -44.32
C LYS A 3 16.71 6.05 -42.94
N ASP A 4 17.87 5.57 -42.50
CA ASP A 4 18.00 4.82 -41.24
C ASP A 4 18.31 5.70 -40.02
N SER A 5 18.94 6.87 -40.20
CA SER A 5 19.31 7.77 -39.10
C SER A 5 18.11 8.34 -38.33
N ARG A 6 16.95 8.51 -38.98
CA ARG A 6 15.72 8.99 -38.32
C ARG A 6 15.11 7.98 -37.36
N LYS A 7 15.25 6.68 -37.64
CA LYS A 7 14.75 5.61 -36.75
C LYS A 7 15.62 5.48 -35.50
N TYR A 8 16.94 5.59 -35.66
CA TYR A 8 17.88 5.61 -34.53
C TYR A 8 17.72 6.85 -33.63
N LEU A 9 17.48 8.03 -34.22
CA LEU A 9 17.25 9.25 -33.43
C LEU A 9 15.98 9.16 -32.57
N GLY A 10 14.89 8.60 -33.12
CA GLY A 10 13.65 8.38 -32.38
C GLY A 10 13.79 7.37 -31.25
N PHE A 11 14.56 6.29 -31.46
CA PHE A 11 14.83 5.28 -30.44
C PHE A 11 15.70 5.83 -29.30
N VAL A 12 16.73 6.63 -29.63
CA VAL A 12 17.59 7.30 -28.63
C VAL A 12 16.81 8.33 -27.81
N LEU A 13 15.90 9.08 -28.44
CA LEU A 13 15.02 10.03 -27.75
C LEU A 13 14.05 9.33 -26.78
N ILE A 14 13.47 8.20 -27.17
CA ILE A 14 12.59 7.40 -26.30
C ILE A 14 13.39 6.83 -25.12
N VAL A 15 14.59 6.27 -25.35
CA VAL A 15 15.44 5.77 -24.26
C VAL A 15 15.83 6.90 -23.31
N LEU A 16 16.23 8.07 -23.82
CA LEU A 16 16.54 9.25 -23.00
C LEU A 16 15.33 9.78 -22.20
N LEU A 17 14.13 9.79 -22.80
CA LEU A 17 12.88 10.18 -22.14
C LEU A 17 12.46 9.18 -21.05
N VAL A 18 12.68 7.88 -21.26
CA VAL A 18 12.36 6.84 -20.27
C VAL A 18 13.40 6.85 -19.13
N THR A 19 14.69 7.01 -19.43
CA THR A 19 15.73 7.10 -18.38
C THR A 19 15.66 8.39 -17.58
N SER A 20 15.09 9.48 -18.13
CA SER A 20 14.97 10.75 -17.41
C SER A 20 13.78 10.78 -16.44
N CYS A 21 12.76 9.93 -16.58
CA CYS A 21 11.66 9.89 -15.61
C CYS A 21 12.08 9.34 -14.22
N ASP A 22 13.06 8.44 -14.17
CA ASP A 22 13.55 7.86 -12.91
C ASP A 22 14.80 8.56 -12.37
N LEU A 23 15.58 9.26 -13.21
CA LEU A 23 16.82 9.92 -12.78
C LEU A 23 16.59 11.12 -11.83
N PHE A 24 15.38 11.70 -11.79
CA PHE A 24 15.08 12.91 -11.00
C PHE A 24 14.29 12.64 -9.71
N LYS A 25 13.89 11.40 -9.42
CA LYS A 25 13.18 11.10 -8.17
C LYS A 25 14.18 10.96 -7.02
N LYS A 26 14.25 11.99 -6.17
CA LYS A 26 15.01 11.91 -4.91
C LYS A 26 14.25 11.02 -3.94
N VAL A 27 14.61 9.74 -3.82
CA VAL A 27 14.03 8.86 -2.80
C VAL A 27 14.69 9.15 -1.46
N ASP A 28 13.89 9.24 -0.39
CA ASP A 28 14.43 9.39 0.96
C ASP A 28 15.17 8.08 1.35
N PRO A 29 16.50 8.12 1.59
CA PRO A 29 17.29 6.91 1.79
C PRO A 29 16.85 6.08 2.99
N ASP A 30 16.22 6.71 3.99
CA ASP A 30 15.71 6.03 5.17
C ASP A 30 14.49 5.15 4.86
N PHE A 31 13.87 5.33 3.68
CA PHE A 31 12.68 4.63 3.24
C PHE A 31 12.85 4.02 1.83
N ARG A 32 14.10 3.81 1.38
CA ARG A 32 14.41 3.26 0.05
C ARG A 32 13.81 1.87 -0.20
N ASP A 33 13.60 1.12 0.87
CA ASP A 33 13.13 -0.26 0.82
C ASP A 33 11.59 -0.32 0.92
N ASP A 34 10.92 0.81 1.20
CA ASP A 34 9.46 0.88 1.31
C ASP A 34 8.79 0.81 -0.07
N ILE A 35 7.58 0.25 -0.07
CA ILE A 35 6.79 0.02 -1.29
C ILE A 35 5.57 0.92 -1.22
N ILE A 36 5.41 1.78 -2.22
CA ILE A 36 4.28 2.72 -2.31
C ILE A 36 3.20 2.21 -3.26
N ASP A 37 3.60 1.52 -4.33
CA ASP A 37 2.70 1.01 -5.37
C ASP A 37 3.22 -0.35 -5.86
N GLY A 38 2.70 -1.41 -5.24
CA GLY A 38 3.07 -2.80 -5.49
C GLY A 38 1.96 -3.60 -6.18
N PRO A 39 2.17 -4.92 -6.37
CA PRO A 39 1.16 -5.79 -6.97
C PRO A 39 -0.12 -5.88 -6.14
N THR A 40 -1.26 -6.03 -6.82
CA THR A 40 -2.62 -6.12 -6.21
C THR A 40 -3.34 -7.42 -6.57
N ASP A 41 -2.59 -8.48 -6.84
CA ASP A 41 -3.05 -9.83 -7.21
C ASP A 41 -2.68 -10.89 -6.16
N PHE A 42 -2.56 -10.50 -4.89
CA PHE A 42 -2.14 -11.38 -3.79
C PHE A 42 -3.04 -12.62 -3.65
N PRO A 43 -2.52 -13.85 -3.79
CA PRO A 43 -3.32 -15.07 -3.69
C PRO A 43 -3.59 -15.43 -2.22
N PHE A 44 -4.50 -14.70 -1.58
CA PHE A 44 -4.85 -14.91 -0.17
C PHE A 44 -5.34 -16.34 0.09
N ASP A 45 -4.78 -16.97 1.13
CA ASP A 45 -5.16 -18.30 1.61
C ASP A 45 -5.38 -18.21 3.14
N PRO A 46 -6.62 -18.37 3.63
CA PRO A 46 -6.92 -18.26 5.06
C PRO A 46 -6.23 -19.34 5.91
N ASN A 47 -5.69 -20.39 5.29
CA ASN A 47 -4.94 -21.45 5.99
C ASN A 47 -3.44 -21.18 6.07
N LYS A 48 -2.95 -20.11 5.42
CA LYS A 48 -1.55 -19.71 5.42
C LYS A 48 -1.41 -18.32 6.01
N LEU A 49 -1.86 -18.13 7.24
CA LEU A 49 -1.73 -16.87 7.99
C LEU A 49 -0.46 -16.87 8.84
N PRO A 50 0.13 -15.69 9.14
CA PRO A 50 1.28 -15.60 10.01
C PRO A 50 0.87 -15.89 11.46
N VAL A 51 1.79 -16.51 12.20
CA VAL A 51 1.62 -16.75 13.64
C VAL A 51 2.09 -15.50 14.39
N ILE A 52 1.15 -14.82 15.03
CA ILE A 52 1.41 -13.61 15.81
C ILE A 52 2.46 -13.88 16.90
N GLY A 53 3.46 -13.00 16.99
CA GLY A 53 4.56 -13.08 17.95
C GLY A 53 5.65 -14.08 17.59
N VAL A 54 5.51 -14.80 16.46
CA VAL A 54 6.45 -15.84 16.02
C VAL A 54 6.95 -15.57 14.60
N THR A 55 6.04 -15.33 13.66
CA THR A 55 6.41 -15.09 12.26
C THR A 55 7.20 -13.80 12.12
N THR A 56 8.38 -13.90 11.50
CA THR A 56 9.26 -12.76 11.23
C THR A 56 8.98 -12.16 9.86
N GLU A 57 9.49 -10.95 9.62
CA GLU A 57 9.46 -10.36 8.27
C GLU A 57 10.16 -11.22 7.21
N GLU A 58 11.23 -11.93 7.57
CA GLU A 58 11.91 -12.84 6.64
C GLU A 58 11.07 -14.09 6.34
N ASP A 59 10.24 -14.54 7.28
CA ASP A 59 9.29 -15.61 7.02
C ASP A 59 8.17 -15.14 6.09
N LEU A 60 7.65 -13.92 6.28
CA LEU A 60 6.64 -13.34 5.39
C LEU A 60 7.12 -13.29 3.93
N LYS A 61 8.40 -12.91 3.70
CA LYS A 61 9.00 -12.92 2.36
C LYS A 61 9.06 -14.30 1.71
N LYS A 62 9.12 -15.38 2.51
CA LYS A 62 9.09 -16.76 2.01
C LYS A 62 7.66 -17.27 1.85
N MET A 63 6.74 -16.81 2.69
CA MET A 63 5.34 -17.23 2.70
C MET A 63 4.55 -16.61 1.54
N TYR A 64 4.84 -15.35 1.20
CA TYR A 64 4.02 -14.54 0.30
C TYR A 64 4.82 -13.92 -0.85
N PRO A 65 4.16 -13.61 -1.98
CA PRO A 65 4.76 -12.79 -3.03
C PRO A 65 5.07 -11.37 -2.51
N PRO A 66 5.70 -10.50 -3.32
CA PRO A 66 5.90 -9.10 -2.96
C PRO A 66 4.59 -8.41 -2.53
N PRO A 67 4.61 -7.56 -1.49
CA PRO A 67 3.43 -6.87 -0.98
C PRO A 67 2.99 -5.71 -1.88
N SER A 68 1.72 -5.29 -1.77
CA SER A 68 1.19 -4.09 -2.45
C SER A 68 1.77 -2.81 -1.88
N GLY A 69 2.18 -2.84 -0.61
CA GLY A 69 2.79 -1.69 0.03
C GLY A 69 3.59 -2.09 1.27
N ARG A 70 4.45 -1.18 1.69
CA ARG A 70 5.19 -1.30 2.94
C ARG A 70 5.49 0.08 3.49
N TRP A 71 5.03 0.35 4.70
CA TRP A 71 5.30 1.60 5.41
C TRP A 71 6.17 1.33 6.62
N THR A 72 7.34 1.97 6.67
CA THR A 72 8.23 1.96 7.84
C THR A 72 8.07 3.24 8.65
N TYR A 73 8.04 3.15 9.97
CA TYR A 73 8.00 4.27 10.89
C TYR A 73 9.34 4.41 11.62
N LYS A 74 9.98 5.58 11.51
CA LYS A 74 11.27 5.86 12.19
C LYS A 74 11.15 5.79 13.71
N LYS A 75 9.97 6.13 14.22
CA LYS A 75 9.61 6.02 15.63
C LYS A 75 8.41 5.07 15.72
N PRO A 76 8.50 3.98 16.50
CA PRO A 76 7.38 3.08 16.68
C PRO A 76 6.14 3.82 17.22
N ILE A 77 4.97 3.49 16.69
CA ILE A 77 3.68 4.04 17.10
C ILE A 77 3.02 3.06 18.08
N PRO A 78 2.62 3.50 19.29
CA PRO A 78 1.86 2.64 20.20
C PRO A 78 0.48 2.35 19.59
N LYS A 79 0.14 1.07 19.46
CA LYS A 79 -1.14 0.60 18.91
C LYS A 79 -1.85 -0.32 19.89
N GLU A 80 -3.17 -0.34 19.79
CA GLU A 80 -4.03 -1.37 20.34
C GLU A 80 -4.97 -1.87 19.24
N ILE A 81 -4.81 -3.12 18.82
CA ILE A 81 -5.64 -3.71 17.76
C ILE A 81 -6.14 -5.06 18.26
N MET A 82 -7.48 -5.23 18.25
CA MET A 82 -8.15 -6.43 18.77
C MET A 82 -7.72 -6.77 20.21
N GLY A 83 -7.57 -5.74 21.05
CA GLY A 83 -7.15 -5.85 22.46
C GLY A 83 -5.65 -6.11 22.68
N LYS A 84 -4.85 -6.27 21.61
CA LYS A 84 -3.41 -6.45 21.73
C LYS A 84 -2.69 -5.11 21.62
N LYS A 85 -1.87 -4.80 22.63
CA LYS A 85 -0.99 -3.63 22.67
C LYS A 85 0.41 -3.96 22.16
N PHE A 86 0.97 -3.11 21.31
CA PHE A 86 2.33 -3.24 20.75
C PHE A 86 2.82 -1.89 20.21
N ASN A 87 4.11 -1.79 19.91
CA ASN A 87 4.71 -0.60 19.28
C ASN A 87 5.01 -0.90 17.81
N MET A 88 4.10 -0.49 16.95
CA MET A 88 4.17 -0.70 15.51
C MET A 88 5.32 0.11 14.89
N ASP A 89 6.30 -0.55 14.28
CA ASP A 89 7.34 0.13 13.50
C ASP A 89 7.21 -0.06 12.00
N ARG A 90 6.36 -1.00 11.56
CA ARG A 90 6.08 -1.21 10.14
C ARG A 90 4.70 -1.80 9.90
N ILE A 91 4.13 -1.45 8.75
CA ILE A 91 2.94 -2.10 8.18
C ILE A 91 3.30 -2.64 6.81
N ILE A 92 2.89 -3.88 6.53
CA ILE A 92 3.01 -4.52 5.22
C ILE A 92 1.59 -4.74 4.70
N PHE A 93 1.33 -4.31 3.47
CA PHE A 93 0.02 -4.40 2.84
C PHE A 93 0.04 -5.46 1.76
N TYR A 94 -0.96 -6.31 1.74
CA TYR A 94 -1.24 -7.21 0.63
C TYR A 94 -2.65 -6.97 0.13
N GLU A 95 -2.80 -6.89 -1.19
CA GLU A 95 -4.09 -6.60 -1.81
C GLU A 95 -4.41 -7.62 -2.88
N ASN A 96 -5.67 -8.04 -2.94
CA ASN A 96 -6.24 -8.73 -4.09
C ASN A 96 -7.41 -7.93 -4.63
N LEU A 97 -7.28 -7.41 -5.85
CA LEU A 97 -8.35 -6.71 -6.54
C LEU A 97 -8.77 -7.50 -7.78
N GLN A 98 -9.87 -8.23 -7.68
CA GLN A 98 -10.47 -8.87 -8.85
C GLN A 98 -11.37 -7.89 -9.58
N LYS A 99 -11.19 -7.80 -10.90
CA LYS A 99 -11.99 -6.96 -11.78
C LYS A 99 -12.75 -7.82 -12.78
N GLU A 100 -13.93 -7.36 -13.16
CA GLU A 100 -14.73 -7.97 -14.22
C GLU A 100 -15.03 -6.94 -15.30
N LYS A 101 -15.06 -7.40 -16.55
CA LYS A 101 -15.32 -6.53 -17.70
C LYS A 101 -16.80 -6.21 -17.79
N ILE A 102 -17.12 -4.93 -18.01
CA ILE A 102 -18.48 -4.53 -18.34
C ILE A 102 -18.71 -4.80 -19.84
N SER A 103 -19.67 -5.67 -20.17
CA SER A 103 -20.08 -5.98 -21.54
C SER A 103 -21.49 -5.49 -21.87
N GLY A 104 -21.69 -4.98 -23.08
CA GLY A 104 -23.00 -4.64 -23.65
C GLY A 104 -22.96 -3.45 -24.63
N PRO A 105 -24.03 -3.22 -25.41
CA PRO A 105 -24.11 -2.06 -26.31
C PRO A 105 -23.92 -0.75 -25.56
N GLY A 106 -22.97 0.08 -25.99
CA GLY A 106 -22.66 1.37 -25.37
C GLY A 106 -21.98 1.28 -23.99
N LYS A 107 -21.50 0.11 -23.57
CA LYS A 107 -20.82 -0.08 -22.28
C LYS A 107 -19.40 -0.60 -22.47
N SER A 108 -18.42 0.12 -21.93
CA SER A 108 -17.01 -0.28 -21.92
C SER A 108 -16.38 0.06 -20.57
N GLY A 109 -15.56 -0.83 -20.04
CA GLY A 109 -14.81 -0.61 -18.80
C GLY A 109 -14.69 -1.86 -17.95
N TYR A 110 -14.25 -1.68 -16.72
CA TYR A 110 -14.12 -2.72 -15.72
C TYR A 110 -14.77 -2.25 -14.42
N PHE A 111 -15.24 -3.20 -13.63
CA PHE A 111 -15.66 -2.95 -12.26
C PHE A 111 -14.93 -3.93 -11.34
N GLY A 112 -14.41 -3.47 -10.20
CA GLY A 112 -13.90 -4.40 -9.16
C GLY A 112 -15.05 -5.25 -8.64
N LYS A 113 -14.89 -6.56 -8.43
CA LYS A 113 -15.94 -7.45 -7.92
C LYS A 113 -15.60 -8.06 -6.55
N ASP A 114 -14.32 -8.12 -6.24
CA ASP A 114 -13.78 -8.65 -5.00
C ASP A 114 -12.53 -7.83 -4.68
N TYR A 115 -12.48 -7.31 -3.47
CA TYR A 115 -11.35 -6.54 -2.98
C TYR A 115 -11.01 -7.00 -1.57
N LEU A 116 -9.82 -7.56 -1.43
CA LEU A 116 -9.28 -8.06 -0.17
C LEU A 116 -8.05 -7.24 0.20
N HIS A 117 -8.05 -6.76 1.44
CA HIS A 117 -6.89 -6.19 2.13
C HIS A 117 -6.41 -7.15 3.20
N PHE A 118 -5.12 -7.39 3.23
CA PHE A 118 -4.45 -8.12 4.29
C PHE A 118 -3.30 -7.27 4.83
N ASP A 119 -3.54 -6.67 5.99
CA ASP A 119 -2.65 -5.71 6.63
C ASP A 119 -1.88 -6.41 7.76
N VAL A 120 -0.55 -6.41 7.68
CA VAL A 120 0.33 -7.06 8.66
C VAL A 120 1.12 -6.01 9.42
N PHE A 121 0.93 -5.97 10.73
CA PHE A 121 1.55 -5.00 11.64
C PHE A 121 2.77 -5.63 12.31
N ILE A 122 3.90 -4.94 12.23
CA ILE A 122 5.20 -5.43 12.70
C ILE A 122 5.66 -4.62 13.91
N GLU A 123 6.23 -5.32 14.89
CA GLU A 123 7.03 -4.75 15.98
C GLU A 123 8.39 -5.47 15.98
N LYS A 124 9.46 -4.71 15.78
CA LYS A 124 10.86 -5.17 15.83
C LYS A 124 11.13 -6.39 14.94
N GLY A 125 10.58 -6.39 13.73
CA GLY A 125 10.78 -7.46 12.75
C GLY A 125 9.91 -8.70 12.96
N VAL A 126 8.99 -8.69 13.92
CA VAL A 126 8.07 -9.79 14.22
C VAL A 126 6.62 -9.34 14.02
N VAL A 127 5.79 -10.21 13.47
CA VAL A 127 4.36 -9.96 13.30
C VAL A 127 3.69 -9.76 14.66
N ALA A 128 3.28 -8.53 14.93
CA ALA A 128 2.60 -8.16 16.16
C ALA A 128 1.10 -8.40 16.06
N GLN A 129 0.50 -8.12 14.90
CA GLN A 129 -0.91 -8.33 14.60
C GLN A 129 -1.12 -8.41 13.09
N TYR A 130 -2.25 -8.93 12.64
CA TYR A 130 -2.72 -8.75 11.26
C TYR A 130 -4.23 -8.55 11.21
N LEU A 131 -4.73 -8.01 10.10
CA LEU A 131 -6.15 -7.82 9.83
C LEU A 131 -6.45 -8.21 8.38
N VAL A 132 -7.61 -8.85 8.18
CA VAL A 132 -8.13 -9.17 6.85
C VAL A 132 -9.46 -8.44 6.68
N SER A 133 -9.57 -7.57 5.69
CA SER A 133 -10.85 -7.04 5.25
C SER A 133 -11.14 -7.50 3.83
N GLN A 134 -12.38 -7.87 3.58
CA GLN A 134 -12.81 -8.25 2.24
C GLN A 134 -14.16 -7.62 1.96
N ILE A 135 -14.28 -6.97 0.81
CA ILE A 135 -15.55 -6.51 0.29
C ILE A 135 -15.77 -7.10 -1.10
N VAL A 136 -17.00 -7.53 -1.35
CA VAL A 136 -17.41 -8.12 -2.62
C VAL A 136 -18.65 -7.41 -3.14
N ARG A 137 -18.82 -7.40 -4.46
CA ARG A 137 -20.10 -7.04 -5.09
C ARG A 137 -20.34 -7.93 -6.30
N LYS A 138 -21.60 -8.33 -6.50
CA LYS A 138 -21.95 -9.28 -7.55
C LYS A 138 -21.94 -8.66 -8.94
N ASN A 139 -22.26 -7.36 -9.05
CA ASN A 139 -22.24 -6.63 -10.30
C ASN A 139 -21.97 -5.13 -10.07
N TRP A 140 -21.75 -4.38 -11.14
CA TRP A 140 -21.41 -2.96 -11.09
C TRP A 140 -22.50 -2.04 -10.52
N LYS A 141 -23.76 -2.51 -10.41
CA LYS A 141 -24.91 -1.75 -9.87
C LYS A 141 -25.19 -2.04 -8.41
N GLU A 142 -24.62 -3.10 -7.86
CA GLU A 142 -24.84 -3.49 -6.46
C GLU A 142 -23.84 -2.82 -5.53
N ASP A 143 -24.28 -2.63 -4.29
CA ASP A 143 -23.45 -2.13 -3.23
C ASP A 143 -22.38 -3.16 -2.84
N TRP A 144 -21.26 -2.66 -2.32
CA TRP A 144 -20.24 -3.48 -1.71
C TRP A 144 -20.76 -4.04 -0.39
N VAL A 145 -20.60 -5.36 -0.21
CA VAL A 145 -20.95 -6.07 1.02
C VAL A 145 -19.70 -6.77 1.57
N PRO A 146 -19.65 -7.03 2.88
CA PRO A 146 -18.58 -7.84 3.47
C PRO A 146 -18.45 -9.21 2.76
N GLY A 147 -17.22 -9.58 2.45
CA GLY A 147 -16.86 -10.88 1.89
C GLY A 147 -16.73 -11.97 2.97
N PRO A 148 -16.51 -13.23 2.57
CA PRO A 148 -16.39 -14.36 3.49
C PRO A 148 -15.17 -14.27 4.44
N TYR A 149 -14.13 -13.53 4.05
CA TYR A 149 -12.92 -13.38 4.87
C TYR A 149 -12.86 -12.05 5.63
N ASP A 150 -13.91 -11.24 5.57
CA ASP A 150 -13.95 -9.95 6.27
C ASP A 150 -13.92 -10.16 7.79
N GLN A 151 -12.93 -9.57 8.45
CA GLN A 151 -12.82 -9.56 9.90
C GLN A 151 -13.34 -8.24 10.44
N PRO A 152 -14.56 -8.20 11.02
CA PRO A 152 -15.10 -6.97 11.54
C PRO A 152 -14.30 -6.50 12.76
N ILE A 153 -13.86 -5.24 12.73
CA ILE A 153 -13.20 -4.60 13.87
C ILE A 153 -14.22 -3.68 14.56
N PRO A 154 -14.60 -3.96 15.82
CA PRO A 154 -15.57 -3.14 16.53
C PRO A 154 -15.06 -1.70 16.74
N GLY A 155 -15.96 -0.72 16.62
CA GLY A 155 -15.70 0.66 17.05
C GLY A 155 -14.84 1.50 16.10
N LEU A 156 -14.56 1.01 14.90
CA LEU A 156 -13.89 1.82 13.87
C LEU A 156 -14.71 3.07 13.52
N LYS A 157 -14.02 4.21 13.48
CA LYS A 157 -14.62 5.49 13.05
C LYS A 157 -14.34 5.69 11.57
N ASN A 158 -15.18 6.46 10.89
CA ASN A 158 -14.90 6.98 9.54
C ASN A 158 -14.53 5.94 8.46
N LYS A 159 -14.97 4.68 8.60
CA LYS A 159 -14.62 3.58 7.67
C LYS A 159 -13.09 3.34 7.56
N GLU A 160 -12.35 3.56 8.64
CA GLU A 160 -10.93 3.20 8.69
C GLU A 160 -10.74 1.68 8.57
N ALA A 161 -9.62 1.24 7.98
CA ALA A 161 -9.28 -0.18 7.88
C ALA A 161 -8.82 -0.79 9.22
N TRP A 162 -8.24 0.05 10.10
CA TRP A 162 -7.86 -0.28 11.47
C TRP A 162 -7.93 0.99 12.34
N PRO A 163 -7.88 0.89 13.68
CA PRO A 163 -7.96 2.06 14.55
C PRO A 163 -6.89 3.10 14.19
N ASP A 164 -7.29 4.33 13.91
CA ASP A 164 -6.42 5.46 13.57
C ASP A 164 -5.63 5.30 12.25
N ALA A 165 -6.11 4.45 11.32
CA ALA A 165 -5.43 4.20 10.04
C ALA A 165 -5.08 5.48 9.26
N ARG A 166 -5.96 6.49 9.29
CA ARG A 166 -5.68 7.76 8.63
C ARG A 166 -4.55 8.52 9.31
N THR A 167 -4.53 8.53 10.64
CA THR A 167 -3.46 9.15 11.44
C THR A 167 -2.13 8.46 11.17
N ASP A 168 -2.12 7.13 11.11
CA ASP A 168 -0.93 6.34 10.80
C ASP A 168 -0.39 6.66 9.39
N SER A 169 -1.28 6.84 8.40
CA SER A 169 -0.91 7.29 7.05
C SER A 169 -0.32 8.71 7.07
N ASP A 170 -0.95 9.64 7.80
CA ASP A 170 -0.46 11.01 7.91
C ASP A 170 0.94 11.05 8.56
N CYS A 171 1.12 10.31 9.66
CA CYS A 171 2.42 10.15 10.33
C CYS A 171 3.48 9.56 9.39
N TYR A 172 3.12 8.54 8.60
CA TYR A 172 4.03 7.90 7.65
C TYR A 172 4.55 8.88 6.59
N TRP A 173 3.66 9.69 6.01
CA TRP A 173 4.07 10.65 4.99
C TRP A 173 4.85 11.83 5.58
N LEU A 174 4.45 12.34 6.75
CA LEU A 174 5.09 13.52 7.34
C LEU A 174 6.54 13.28 7.81
N GLN A 175 6.98 12.04 8.00
CA GLN A 175 8.39 11.73 8.30
C GLN A 175 9.30 11.61 7.05
N ARG A 176 8.70 11.56 5.85
CA ARG A 176 9.41 11.38 4.59
C ARG A 176 9.76 12.72 3.96
N ARG A 177 11.04 12.88 3.58
CA ARG A 177 11.51 14.08 2.87
C ARG A 177 11.09 14.09 1.41
N ASP A 178 11.00 12.91 0.80
CA ASP A 178 10.61 12.73 -0.60
C ASP A 178 9.10 12.80 -0.85
N ARG A 179 8.29 13.02 0.21
CA ARG A 179 6.83 12.88 0.13
C ARG A 179 6.22 13.68 -1.03
N LEU A 180 6.69 14.89 -1.35
CA LEU A 180 6.11 15.71 -2.41
C LEU A 180 6.08 15.01 -3.78
N GLN A 181 6.96 14.06 -4.04
CA GLN A 181 7.01 13.31 -5.30
C GLN A 181 5.83 12.34 -5.49
N TYR A 182 5.14 11.98 -4.40
CA TYR A 182 4.03 11.05 -4.43
C TYR A 182 2.70 11.82 -4.50
N PHE A 183 1.78 11.30 -5.29
CA PHE A 183 0.46 11.91 -5.45
C PHE A 183 -0.30 11.91 -4.11
N GLN A 184 -0.89 13.05 -3.74
CA GLN A 184 -1.69 13.23 -2.50
C GLN A 184 -0.97 12.88 -1.17
N SER A 185 0.35 12.78 -1.16
CA SER A 185 1.14 12.54 0.06
C SER A 185 1.16 13.74 1.01
N ASP A 186 1.03 14.96 0.50
CA ASP A 186 1.17 16.21 1.27
C ASP A 186 -0.15 17.00 1.41
N GLY A 187 -1.15 16.70 0.57
CA GLY A 187 -2.44 17.39 0.60
C GLY A 187 -3.31 16.98 1.79
N HIS A 188 -3.73 17.95 2.61
CA HIS A 188 -4.71 17.80 3.71
C HIS A 188 -4.33 16.80 4.82
N ARG A 189 -3.02 16.64 5.07
CA ARG A 189 -2.50 15.85 6.20
C ARG A 189 -2.72 16.57 7.53
N LYS A 190 -3.16 15.85 8.55
CA LYS A 190 -3.16 16.35 9.92
C LYS A 190 -1.77 16.18 10.54
N PRO A 191 -1.37 17.03 11.50
CA PRO A 191 -0.14 16.81 12.25
C PRO A 191 -0.10 15.42 12.88
N CYS A 192 1.05 14.75 12.80
CA CYS A 192 1.26 13.49 13.49
C CYS A 192 1.30 13.75 15.00
N PRO A 193 0.51 13.04 15.84
CA PRO A 193 0.50 13.27 17.28
C PRO A 193 1.77 12.78 17.99
N TYR A 194 2.59 11.97 17.32
CA TYR A 194 3.78 11.35 17.91
C TYR A 194 5.08 12.08 17.62
N TRP A 195 5.15 12.88 16.55
CA TRP A 195 6.33 13.64 16.17
C TRP A 195 6.02 14.80 15.22
N GLU A 196 6.93 15.76 15.18
CA GLU A 196 6.88 16.86 14.22
C GLU A 196 7.21 16.39 12.80
N ALA A 197 6.56 17.03 11.82
CA ALA A 197 6.81 16.75 10.42
C ALA A 197 8.24 17.10 10.01
N VAL A 198 8.85 16.23 9.21
CA VAL A 198 10.17 16.49 8.62
C VAL A 198 9.98 17.42 7.42
N PRO A 199 10.85 18.43 7.21
CA PRO A 199 10.79 19.27 6.01
C PRO A 199 10.89 18.42 4.73
N ALA A 200 9.97 18.65 3.78
CA ALA A 200 10.04 18.00 2.48
C ALA A 200 11.16 18.61 1.61
N TRP A 201 11.71 17.80 0.72
CA TRP A 201 12.48 18.31 -0.40
C TRP A 201 11.58 18.98 -1.41
N GLU A 202 12.05 20.09 -1.97
CA GLU A 202 11.42 20.73 -3.13
C GLU A 202 11.33 19.74 -4.31
N LYS A 203 10.27 19.88 -5.09
CA LYS A 203 10.02 19.07 -6.30
C LYS A 203 11.02 19.38 -7.40
#